data_AF-A0A7Y1ZY56-F1
#
_entry.id   AF-A0A7Y1ZY56-F1
#
_cell.length_a   1.000
_cell.length_b   1.000
_cell.length_c   1.000
_cell.angle_alpha   90.00
_cell.angle_beta   90.00
_cell.angle_gamma   90.00
#
_symmetry.space_group_name_H-M   'P 1'
#
loop_
_entity.id
_entity.type
_entity.pdbx_description
1 polymer ?
#
loop_
_entity_poly.entity_id
_entity_poly.type
_entity_poly.pdbx_seq_one_letter_code
_entity_poly.pdbx_strand_id
1 'polypeptide(L)' 'MPAGWYADPSGRYELRYWDATAWTEHVSRAGQQFTDPPVA' A
#
# COMPACT_ATOMS: atom_id res chain seq x y z
N MET A 1 11.89 -7.08 5.25
CA MET A 1 11.71 -6.91 3.78
C MET A 1 12.19 -5.51 3.43
N PRO A 2 12.86 -5.29 2.28
CA PRO A 2 13.24 -3.95 1.85
C PRO A 2 12.01 -3.08 1.58
N ALA A 3 12.18 -1.76 1.54
CA ALA A 3 11.09 -0.87 1.17
C ALA A 3 10.65 -1.14 -0.28
N GLY A 4 9.34 -1.16 -0.53
CA GLY A 4 8.81 -1.49 -1.85
C GLY A 4 7.31 -1.77 -1.88
N TRP A 5 6.82 -2.09 -3.07
CA TRP A 5 5.43 -2.47 -3.31
C TRP A 5 5.23 -3.97 -3.12
N TYR A 6 4.24 -4.33 -2.33
CA TYR A 6 3.88 -5.70 -2.02
C TYR A 6 2.36 -5.86 -2.04
N ALA A 7 1.88 -7.10 -2.16
CA ALA A 7 0.45 -7.40 -2.10
C ALA A 7 -0.19 -6.78 -0.86
N ASP A 8 -1.29 -6.05 -1.04
CA ASP A 8 -1.97 -5.35 0.05
C ASP A 8 -2.53 -6.36 1.07
N PRO A 9 -2.10 -6.33 2.35
CA PRO A 9 -2.60 -7.26 3.36
C PRO A 9 -4.09 -7.07 3.68
N SER A 10 -4.64 -5.88 3.40
CA SER A 10 -6.06 -5.59 3.64
C SER A 10 -6.98 -6.10 2.52
N GLY A 11 -6.42 -6.48 1.36
CA GLY A 11 -7.16 -6.91 0.17
C GLY A 11 -8.02 -5.82 -0.47
N ARG A 12 -7.85 -4.54 -0.09
CA ARG A 12 -8.60 -3.40 -0.63
C ARG A 12 -7.99 -2.86 -1.93
N TYR A 13 -6.68 -2.99 -2.07
CA TYR A 13 -5.91 -2.58 -3.25
C TYR A 13 -5.05 -3.74 -3.76
N GLU A 14 -4.42 -3.58 -4.92
CA GLU A 14 -3.54 -4.63 -5.47
C GLU A 14 -2.22 -4.67 -4.73
N LEU A 15 -1.65 -3.48 -4.48
CA LEU A 15 -0.39 -3.32 -3.76
C LEU A 15 -0.50 -2.25 -2.68
N ARG A 16 0.26 -2.42 -1.60
CA ARG A 16 0.53 -1.40 -0.59
C ARG A 16 2.04 -1.20 -0.47
N TYR A 17 2.46 0.00 -0.12
CA TYR A 17 3.87 0.30 0.05
C TYR A 17 4.33 -0.04 1.47
N TRP A 18 5.37 -0.86 1.57
CA TRP A 18 6.10 -1.16 2.80
C TRP A 18 7.34 -0.25 2.85
N ASP A 19 7.56 0.48 3.93
CA ASP A 19 8.66 1.45 4.05
C ASP A 19 9.95 0.86 4.68
N ALA A 20 10.05 -0.47 4.74
CA ALA A 20 11.02 -1.26 5.50
C ALA A 20 10.71 -1.44 7.00
N THR A 21 9.77 -0.67 7.58
CA THR A 21 9.39 -0.73 9.01
C THR A 21 7.90 -0.97 9.24
N ALA A 22 7.04 -0.40 8.40
CA ALA A 22 5.59 -0.48 8.47
C ALA A 22 4.94 -0.38 7.08
N TRP A 23 3.67 -0.80 7.01
CA TRP A 23 2.82 -0.54 5.86
C TRP A 23 2.36 0.92 5.89
N THR A 24 2.45 1.61 4.77
CA THR A 24 2.02 3.01 4.64
C THR A 24 0.60 3.11 4.07
N GLU A 25 0.10 4.34 3.99
CA GLU A 25 -1.14 4.68 3.29
C GLU A 25 -1.02 4.62 1.76
N HIS A 26 0.19 4.56 1.21
CA HIS A 26 0.38 4.47 -0.25
C HIS A 26 -0.04 3.10 -0.77
N VAL A 27 -0.96 3.11 -1.74
CA VAL A 27 -1.52 1.92 -2.37
C VAL A 27 -1.45 2.05 -3.89
N SER A 28 -1.56 0.94 -4.62
CA SER A 28 -1.62 0.93 -6.07
C SER A 28 -2.72 -0.01 -6.57
N ARG A 29 -3.39 0.39 -7.65
CA ARG A 29 -4.38 -0.39 -8.39
C ARG A 29 -4.29 -0.06 -9.87
N ALA A 30 -4.29 -1.08 -10.73
CA ALA A 30 -4.15 -0.94 -12.18
C ALA A 30 -2.94 -0.10 -12.60
N GLY A 31 -1.83 -0.20 -11.85
CA GLY A 31 -0.59 0.56 -12.08
C GLY A 31 -0.64 2.04 -11.69
N GLN A 32 -1.74 2.53 -11.12
CA GLN A 32 -1.87 3.89 -10.58
C GLN A 32 -1.73 3.89 -9.06
N GLN A 33 -1.05 4.90 -8.52
CA GLN A 33 -0.84 5.07 -7.08
C GLN A 33 -1.90 5.98 -6.47
N PHE A 34 -2.29 5.67 -5.24
CA PHE A 34 -3.26 6.41 -4.44
C PHE A 34 -2.81 6.45 -2.99
N THR A 35 -3.48 7.29 -2.20
CA THR A 35 -3.40 7.27 -0.74
C THR A 35 -4.69 6.67 -0.21
N ASP A 36 -4.61 5.61 0.60
CA ASP A 36 -5.74 5.02 1.30
C ASP A 36 -6.14 5.95 2.44
N PRO A 37 -7.27 6.70 2.34
CA PRO A 37 -7.60 7.71 3.34
C PRO A 37 -7.93 7.03 4.68
N PRO A 38 -7.54 7.64 5.82
CA PRO A 38 -7.99 7.16 7.11
C PRO A 38 -9.51 7.21 7.15
N VAL A 39 -10.15 6.09 7.49
CA VAL A 39 -11.58 6.06 7.77
C VAL A 39 -11.82 6.92 9.01
N ALA A 40 -12.67 7.93 8.89
CA ALA A 40 -13.06 8.84 9.97
C ALA A 40 -13.85 8.12 11.09
#